data_AF-A0A6B3EKF9-F1
#
_entry.id   AF-A0A6B3EKF9-F1
#
_cell.length_a   1.000
_cell.length_b   1.000
_cell.length_c   1.000
_cell.angle_alpha   90.00
_cell.angle_beta   90.00
_cell.angle_gamma   90.00
#
_symmetry.space_group_name_H-M   'P 1'
#
loop_
_entity.id
_entity.type
_entity.pdbx_description
1 polymer ?
#
loop_
_entity_poly.entity_id
_entity_poly.type
_entity_poly.pdbx_seq_one_letter_code
_entity_poly.pdbx_strand_id
1 'polypeptide(L)' 'MGLTPKGLATRQRIIEGAAAHVRSDAPGRVTLDDIRAITGTSKGQLFHYFPGGKEEILLAVARHEA' A
#
# COMPACT_ATOMS: atom_id res chain seq x y z
N MET A 1 -5.98 16.83 -11.60
CA MET A 1 -6.17 15.68 -12.51
C MET A 1 -6.13 14.41 -11.67
N GLY A 2 -7.14 13.55 -11.77
CA GLY A 2 -7.16 12.27 -11.05
C GLY A 2 -6.12 11.29 -11.58
N LEU A 3 -5.90 10.19 -10.86
CA LEU A 3 -5.04 9.10 -11.31
C LEU A 3 -5.54 8.53 -12.65
N THR A 4 -4.62 8.20 -13.55
CA THR A 4 -4.94 7.43 -14.76
C THR A 4 -5.42 6.03 -14.38
N PRO A 5 -6.06 5.27 -15.29
CA PRO A 5 -6.43 3.87 -15.02
C PRO A 5 -5.24 3.02 -14.55
N LYS A 6 -4.06 3.22 -15.17
CA LYS A 6 -2.80 2.56 -14.74
C LYS A 6 -2.36 2.99 -13.33
N GLY A 7 -2.53 4.27 -13.01
CA GLY A 7 -2.25 4.81 -11.68
C GLY A 7 -3.16 4.23 -10.61
N LEU A 8 -4.46 4.13 -10.89
CA LEU A 8 -5.44 3.50 -10.01
C LEU A 8 -5.10 2.02 -9.76
N ALA A 9 -4.78 1.27 -10.82
CA ALA A 9 -4.38 -0.13 -10.69
C ALA A 9 -3.10 -0.31 -9.84
N THR A 10 -2.15 0.62 -9.95
CA THR A 10 -0.92 0.58 -9.12
C THR A 10 -1.22 0.92 -7.66
N ARG A 11 -2.05 1.94 -7.42
CA ARG A 11 -2.50 2.29 -6.07
C ARG A 11 -3.25 1.13 -5.41
N GLN A 12 -4.12 0.46 -6.16
CA GLN A 12 -4.88 -0.68 -5.68
C GLN A 12 -3.97 -1.87 -5.32
N ARG A 13 -2.98 -2.20 -6.17
CA ARG A 13 -1.99 -3.24 -5.87
C ARG A 13 -1.23 -2.98 -4.55
N ILE A 14 -0.93 -1.71 -4.25
CA ILE A 14 -0.28 -1.34 -2.99
C ILE A 14 -1.18 -1.66 -1.79
N ILE A 15 -2.48 -1.33 -1.89
CA ILE A 15 -3.47 -1.60 -0.84
C ILE A 15 -3.62 -3.11 -0.64
N GLU A 16 -3.82 -3.86 -1.72
CA GLU A 16 -4.01 -5.31 -1.66
C GLU A 16 -2.78 -6.04 -1.10
N GLY A 17 -1.58 -5.65 -1.54
CA GLY A 17 -0.33 -6.21 -1.03
C GLY A 17 -0.11 -5.90 0.45
N ALA A 18 -0.42 -4.67 0.89
CA ALA A 18 -0.35 -4.30 2.30
C ALA A 18 -1.40 -5.03 3.14
N ALA A 19 -2.63 -5.18 2.66
CA ALA A 19 -3.71 -5.92 3.33
C ALA A 19 -3.36 -7.40 3.50
N ALA A 20 -2.80 -8.03 2.47
CA ALA A 20 -2.32 -9.41 2.54
C ALA A 20 -1.23 -9.59 3.61
N HIS A 21 -0.33 -8.62 3.75
CA HIS A 21 0.71 -8.65 4.78
C HIS A 21 0.13 -8.48 6.20
N VAL A 22 -0.83 -7.57 6.38
CA VAL A 22 -1.53 -7.34 7.66
C VAL A 22 -2.26 -8.60 8.14
N ARG A 23 -2.80 -9.41 7.22
CA ARG A 23 -3.49 -10.69 7.55
C ARG A 23 -2.55 -11.85 7.86
N SER A 24 -1.23 -11.70 7.69
CA SER A 24 -0.30 -12.82 7.87
C SER A 24 -0.17 -13.25 9.34
N ASP A 25 0.12 -14.53 9.58
CA ASP A 25 0.23 -15.15 10.91
C ASP A 25 1.34 -14.55 11.80
N ALA A 26 2.18 -13.67 11.23
CA ALA A 26 3.14 -12.84 11.95
C ALA A 26 2.81 -11.36 11.72
N PRO A 27 1.84 -10.78 12.45
CA PRO A 27 1.39 -9.39 12.27
C PRO A 27 2.38 -8.38 12.86
N GLY A 28 3.69 -8.62 12.70
CA GLY A 28 4.73 -7.68 13.09
C GLY A 28 4.47 -6.28 12.52
N ARG A 29 5.23 -5.29 12.98
CA ARG A 29 5.09 -3.91 12.47
C ARG A 29 5.32 -3.90 10.95
N VAL A 30 4.24 -3.72 10.18
CA VAL A 30 4.32 -3.44 8.75
C VAL A 30 5.27 -2.26 8.55
N THR A 31 6.27 -2.43 7.69
CA THR A 31 7.18 -1.37 7.27
C THR A 31 6.92 -0.96 5.82
N LEU A 32 7.43 0.22 5.43
CA LEU A 32 7.38 0.62 4.03
C LEU A 32 8.23 -0.29 3.15
N ASP A 33 9.30 -0.89 3.67
CA ASP A 33 10.16 -1.80 2.90
C ASP A 33 9.47 -3.14 2.65
N ASP A 34 8.67 -3.65 3.59
CA ASP A 34 7.84 -4.84 3.37
C ASP A 34 6.82 -4.57 2.25
N ILE A 35 6.13 -3.42 2.31
CA ILE A 35 5.16 -3.02 1.29
C ILE A 35 5.84 -2.91 -0.09
N ARG A 36 7.02 -2.30 -0.16
CA ARG A 36 7.80 -2.22 -1.41
C ARG A 36 8.14 -3.59 -1.96
N ALA A 37 8.62 -4.50 -1.10
CA ALA A 37 9.01 -5.85 -1.49
C ALA A 37 7.82 -6.65 -2.03
N ILE A 38 6.67 -6.59 -1.35
CA ILE A 38 5.46 -7.34 -1.72
C ILE A 38 4.80 -6.76 -2.99
N THR A 39 4.83 -5.45 -3.15
CA THR A 39 4.09 -4.77 -4.25
C THR A 39 4.96 -4.50 -5.48
N GLY A 40 6.27 -4.73 -5.39
CA GLY A 40 7.24 -4.43 -6.44
C GLY A 40 7.38 -2.93 -6.72
N THR A 41 7.11 -2.07 -5.73
CA THR A 41 7.11 -0.61 -5.89
C THR A 41 8.35 0.04 -5.30
N SER A 42 8.77 1.15 -5.89
CA SER A 42 9.83 1.99 -5.34
C SER A 42 9.32 2.86 -4.18
N LYS A 43 10.24 3.35 -3.35
CA LYS A 43 9.91 4.32 -2.28
C LYS A 43 9.22 5.57 -2.84
N GLY A 44 9.71 6.09 -3.98
CA GLY A 44 9.12 7.25 -4.64
C GLY A 44 7.70 6.98 -5.14
N GLN A 45 7.41 5.76 -5.63
CA GLN A 45 6.04 5.39 -6.01
C GLN A 45 5.11 5.34 -4.79
N LEU A 46 5.55 4.80 -3.65
CA LEU A 46 4.74 4.81 -2.44
C LEU A 46 4.36 6.24 -2.03
N PHE A 47 5.32 7.16 -1.97
CA PHE A 47 5.03 8.56 -1.62
C PHE A 47 4.26 9.31 -2.71
N HIS A 48 4.32 8.88 -3.97
CA HIS A 48 3.49 9.43 -5.04
C HIS A 48 2.00 9.07 -4.87
N TYR A 49 1.71 7.82 -4.50
CA TYR A 49 0.33 7.34 -4.33
C TYR A 49 -0.24 7.56 -2.93
N PHE A 50 0.65 7.65 -1.93
CA PHE A 50 0.35 7.79 -0.51
C PHE A 50 1.34 8.80 0.10
N PRO A 51 1.15 10.11 -0.10
CA PRO A 51 2.03 11.15 0.44
C PRO A 51 2.14 11.13 1.97
N GLY A 52 1.11 10.67 2.69
CA GLY A 52 1.14 10.40 4.13
C GLY A 52 1.89 9.12 4.51
N GLY A 53 2.49 8.44 3.54
CA GLY A 53 3.33 7.26 3.75
C GLY A 53 2.56 6.11 4.36
N LYS A 54 3.18 5.42 5.33
CA LYS A 54 2.66 4.17 5.89
C LYS A 54 1.27 4.33 6.51
N GLU A 55 1.05 5.42 7.26
CA GLU A 55 -0.21 5.63 7.97
C GLU A 55 -1.37 5.78 6.99
N GLU A 56 -1.16 6.50 5.89
CA GLU A 56 -2.16 6.63 4.82
C GLU A 56 -2.43 5.28 4.13
N ILE A 57 -1.38 4.47 3.90
CA ILE A 57 -1.54 3.12 3.35
C ILE A 57 -2.37 2.25 4.29
N LEU A 58 -2.06 2.24 5.59
CA LEU A 58 -2.79 1.43 6.57
C LEU A 58 -4.24 1.88 6.74
N LEU A 59 -4.51 3.19 6.67
CA LEU A 59 -5.88 3.70 6.65
C LEU A 59 -6.64 3.27 5.38
N ALA A 60 -5.97 3.27 4.23
CA ALA A 60 -6.56 2.78 2.98
C ALA A 60 -6.83 1.27 3.03
N VAL A 61 -5.94 0.49 3.65
CA VAL A 61 -6.15 -0.94 3.93
C VAL A 61 -7.36 -1.14 4.83
N ALA A 62 -7.44 -0.42 5.96
CA ALA A 62 -8.59 -0.53 6.87
C ALA A 62 -9.93 -0.23 6.19
N ARG A 63 -9.95 0.74 5.26
CA ARG A 63 -11.13 1.05 4.43
C ARG A 63 -11.43 0.00 3.36
N HIS A 64 -10.42 -0.74 2.91
CA HIS A 64 -10.57 -1.79 1.90
C HIS A 64 -11.13 -3.08 2.51
N GLU A 65 -10.84 -3.33 3.79
CA GLU A 65 -11.29 -4.54 4.53
C GLU A 65 -12.66 -4.37 5.22
N ALA A 66 -13.20 -3.15 5.27
CA ALA A 66 -14.50 -2.83 5.88
C ALA A 66 -15.66 -3.11 4.91
#